data_AF-A0A1Q5XDB3-F1
#
_entry.id   AF-A0A1Q5XDB3-F1
#
_cell.length_a   1.000
_cell.length_b   1.000
_cell.length_c   1.000
_cell.angle_alpha   90.00
_cell.angle_beta   90.00
_cell.angle_gamma   90.00
#
_symmetry.space_group_name_H-M   'P 1'
#
loop_
_entity.id
_entity.type
_entity.pdbx_description
1 polymer ?
#
loop_
_entity_poly.entity_id
_entity_poly.type
_entity_poly.pdbx_seq_one_letter_code
_entity_poly.pdbx_strand_id
1 'polypeptide(L)'
;MTLEEMPEVLTAQHIADYLGLSRYTIYEHFKLPIEMGGIPNFQVGKRSRKTLKSDFILYLNRQRSYRDEVSTQRMKKIQGVRSIS
;
A
#
# COMPACT_ATOMS: atom_id res chain seq x y z
N MET A 1 14.92 -9.16 1.80
CA MET A 1 14.24 -9.00 3.10
C MET A 1 12.81 -9.43 2.90
N THR A 2 12.39 -10.53 3.51
CA THR A 2 11.00 -11.00 3.42
C THR A 2 10.13 -10.26 4.44
N LEU A 3 8.82 -10.39 4.32
CA LEU A 3 7.87 -9.73 5.22
C LEU A 3 8.04 -10.25 6.65
N GLU A 4 8.36 -11.54 6.81
CA GLU A 4 8.54 -12.24 8.08
C GLU A 4 9.76 -11.71 8.84
N GLU A 5 10.86 -11.44 8.12
CA GLU A 5 12.14 -10.97 8.67
C GLU A 5 12.10 -9.51 9.14
N MET A 6 11.07 -8.74 8.78
CA MET A 6 10.97 -7.34 9.17
C MET A 6 10.62 -7.17 10.65
N PRO A 7 11.16 -6.12 11.32
CA PRO A 7 10.82 -5.81 12.71
C PRO A 7 9.36 -5.39 12.86
N GLU A 8 8.82 -5.49 14.08
CA GLU A 8 7.44 -5.08 14.39
C GLU A 8 7.17 -3.59 14.10
N VAL A 9 8.20 -2.74 14.23
CA VAL A 9 8.13 -1.33 13.91
C VAL A 9 8.99 -1.05 12.68
N LEU A 10 8.32 -0.67 11.59
CA LEU A 10 8.93 -0.39 10.31
C LEU A 10 9.36 1.07 10.21
N THR A 11 10.49 1.28 9.54
CA THR A 11 10.94 2.61 9.12
C THR A 11 10.56 2.83 7.65
N ALA A 12 10.60 4.09 7.20
CA ALA A 12 10.46 4.40 5.78
C ALA A 12 11.50 3.67 4.91
N GLN A 13 12.70 3.39 5.45
CA GLN A 13 13.73 2.62 4.75
C GLN A 13 13.33 1.15 4.60
N HIS A 14 12.85 0.49 5.67
CA HIS A 14 12.42 -0.91 5.59
C HIS A 14 11.34 -1.10 4.52
N ILE A 15 10.37 -0.19 4.49
CA ILE A 15 9.28 -0.20 3.50
C ILE A 15 9.81 0.06 2.09
N ALA A 16 10.72 1.02 1.94
CA ALA A 16 11.36 1.34 0.67
C ALA A 16 12.12 0.12 0.10
N ASP A 17 12.92 -0.54 0.94
CA ASP A 17 13.70 -1.72 0.57
C ASP A 17 12.78 -2.89 0.19
N TYR A 18 11.70 -3.10 0.95
CA TYR A 18 10.73 -4.16 0.69
C TYR A 18 9.97 -3.94 -0.63
N LEU A 19 9.54 -2.69 -0.91
CA LEU A 19 8.77 -2.36 -2.11
C LEU A 19 9.63 -2.06 -3.34
N GLY A 20 10.95 -1.94 -3.18
CA GLY A 20 11.85 -1.48 -4.25
C GLY A 20 11.60 -0.03 -4.67
N LEU A 21 11.20 0.83 -3.72
CA LEU A 21 10.89 2.23 -3.95
C LEU A 21 11.92 3.16 -3.29
N SER A 22 11.91 4.44 -3.66
CA SER A 22 12.69 5.44 -2.93
C SER A 22 12.04 5.76 -1.58
N ARG A 23 12.84 6.08 -0.56
CA ARG A 23 12.33 6.59 0.73
C ARG A 23 11.43 7.82 0.55
N TYR A 24 11.75 8.68 -0.41
CA TYR A 24 10.97 9.88 -0.72
C TYR A 24 9.54 9.50 -1.10
N THR A 25 9.37 8.52 -1.99
CA THR A 25 8.07 7.98 -2.39
C THR A 25 7.27 7.46 -1.19
N ILE A 26 7.93 6.81 -0.22
CA ILE A 26 7.29 6.36 1.01
C ILE A 26 6.80 7.53 1.86
N TYR A 27 7.58 8.61 1.98
CA TYR A 27 7.13 9.81 2.68
C TYR A 27 5.96 10.51 1.97
N GLU A 28 5.91 10.48 0.64
CA GLU A 28 4.72 10.96 -0.09
C GLU A 28 3.49 10.10 0.23
N HIS A 29 3.66 8.77 0.29
CA HIS A 29 2.57 7.88 0.72
C HIS A 29 2.17 8.07 2.18
N PHE A 30 3.07 8.49 3.07
CA PHE A 30 2.75 8.84 4.45
C PHE A 30 1.91 10.12 4.58
N LYS A 31 1.92 11.00 3.56
CA LYS A 31 1.11 12.23 3.53
C LYS A 31 -0.30 11.99 2.99
N LEU A 32 -0.50 10.90 2.26
CA LEU A 32 -1.80 10.58 1.68
C LEU A 32 -2.77 10.06 2.76
N PRO A 33 -4.07 10.38 2.65
CA PRO A 33 -5.11 9.69 3.41
C PRO A 33 -5.09 8.19 3.12
N ILE A 34 -5.40 7.39 4.12
CA ILE A 34 -5.38 5.92 4.03
C ILE A 34 -6.35 5.42 2.96
N GLU A 35 -7.50 6.09 2.83
CA GLU A 35 -8.57 5.82 1.88
C GLU A 35 -8.12 6.08 0.43
N MET A 36 -7.12 6.94 0.25
CA MET A 36 -6.54 7.32 -1.04
C MET A 36 -5.25 6.56 -1.35
N GLY A 37 -4.98 5.47 -0.64
CA GLY A 37 -3.77 4.66 -0.82
C GLY A 37 -2.57 5.11 0.02
N GLY A 38 -2.79 5.91 1.06
CA GLY A 38 -1.76 6.26 2.02
C GLY A 38 -1.33 5.09 2.90
N ILE A 39 -0.04 5.09 3.27
CA ILE A 39 0.50 4.08 4.19
C ILE A 39 0.28 4.58 5.63
N PRO A 40 -0.41 3.79 6.49
CA PRO A 40 -0.59 4.16 7.90
C PRO A 40 0.77 4.38 8.57
N ASN A 41 0.88 5.45 9.35
CA ASN A 41 2.12 5.79 10.02
C ASN A 41 1.85 6.65 11.26
N PHE A 42 2.81 6.66 12.17
CA PHE A 42 2.82 7.53 13.34
C PHE A 42 4.17 8.24 13.47
N GLN A 43 4.12 9.42 14.08
CA GLN A 43 5.30 10.25 14.28
C GLN A 43 6.01 9.88 15.58
N VAL A 44 7.33 9.69 15.49
CA VAL A 44 8.22 9.48 16.64
C VAL A 44 9.22 10.63 16.69
N GLY A 45 9.06 11.53 17.66
CA GLY A 45 9.85 12.75 17.75
C GLY A 45 9.58 13.75 16.60
N LYS A 46 10.55 14.61 16.27
CA LYS A 46 10.31 15.76 15.37
C LYS A 46 10.18 15.42 13.88
N ARG A 47 10.85 14.38 13.39
CA ARG A 47 10.94 14.09 11.93
C ARG A 47 10.85 12.61 11.55
N SER A 48 10.87 11.71 12.53
CA SER A 48 10.82 10.28 12.22
C SER A 48 9.38 9.81 12.13
N ARG A 49 9.08 9.06 11.08
CA ARG A 49 7.79 8.39 10.88
C ARG A 49 8.02 6.89 10.90
N LYS A 50 7.12 6.15 11.55
CA LYS A 50 7.17 4.70 11.68
C LYS A 50 5.80 4.12 11.33
N THR A 51 5.78 2.83 11.00
CA THR A 51 4.56 2.08 10.68
C THR A 51 4.62 0.75 11.41
N LEU A 52 3.52 0.30 12.00
CA LEU A 52 3.47 -1.05 12.54
C LEU A 52 3.46 -2.06 11.41
N LYS A 53 4.15 -3.18 11.58
CA LYS A 53 4.19 -4.27 10.60
C LYS A 53 2.78 -4.76 10.26
N SER A 54 1.91 -4.91 11.26
CA SER A 54 0.49 -5.24 11.08
C SER A 54 -0.24 -4.28 10.15
N ASP A 55 -0.06 -2.97 10.34
CA ASP A 55 -0.70 -1.94 9.52
C ASP A 55 -0.18 -1.94 8.08
N PHE A 56 1.12 -2.20 7.91
CA PHE A 56 1.72 -2.32 6.59
C PHE A 56 1.18 -3.54 5.83
N ILE A 57 0.98 -4.68 6.51
CA ILE A 57 0.36 -5.88 5.91
C ILE A 57 -1.07 -5.57 5.46
N LEU A 58 -1.86 -4.89 6.31
CA LEU A 58 -3.21 -4.46 5.96
C LEU A 58 -3.21 -3.49 4.76
N TYR A 59 -2.23 -2.59 4.68
CA TYR A 59 -2.03 -1.74 3.51
C TYR A 59 -1.79 -2.56 2.23
N LEU A 60 -0.89 -3.53 2.24
CA LEU A 60 -0.61 -4.37 1.06
C LEU A 60 -1.84 -5.15 0.60
N ASN A 61 -2.58 -5.71 1.55
CA ASN A 61 -3.82 -6.43 1.25
C ASN A 61 -4.85 -5.51 0.59
N ARG A 62 -5.01 -4.27 1.08
CA ARG A 62 -5.89 -3.28 0.45
C ARG A 62 -5.48 -2.92 -0.97
N GLN A 63 -4.19 -2.70 -1.22
CA GLN A 63 -3.70 -2.40 -2.57
C GLN A 63 -4.01 -3.54 -3.55
N ARG A 64 -3.86 -4.78 -3.09
CA ARG A 64 -4.19 -5.96 -3.90
C ARG A 64 -5.70 -6.06 -4.17
N SER A 65 -6.53 -5.97 -3.13
CA SER A 65 -7.98 -6.04 -3.29
C SER A 65 -8.52 -4.96 -4.23
N TYR A 66 -8.03 -3.73 -4.11
CA TYR A 66 -8.42 -2.64 -5.01
C TYR A 66 -8.10 -2.97 -6.49
N ARG A 67 -6.91 -3.52 -6.76
CA ARG A 67 -6.52 -3.95 -8.11
C ARG A 67 -7.45 -5.05 -8.63
N ASP A 68 -7.76 -6.03 -7.79
CA ASP A 68 -8.60 -7.17 -8.15
C ASP A 68 -10.04 -6.72 -8.44
N GLU A 69 -10.59 -5.81 -7.63
CA GLU A 69 -11.89 -5.18 -7.85
C GLU A 69 -11.94 -4.39 -9.17
N VAL A 70 -10.96 -3.52 -9.41
CA VAL A 70 -10.85 -2.76 -10.66
C VAL A 70 -10.76 -3.69 -11.88
N SER A 71 -9.99 -4.78 -11.78
CA SER A 71 -9.90 -5.77 -12.85
C SER A 71 -11.24 -6.46 -13.11
N THR A 72 -11.96 -6.83 -12.06
CA THR A 72 -13.28 -7.47 -12.14
C THR A 72 -14.30 -6.55 -12.79
N GLN A 73 -14.33 -5.28 -12.41
CA GLN A 73 -15.24 -4.28 -13.00
C GLN A 73 -14.95 -4.07 -14.49
N ARG A 74 -13.67 -4.03 -14.89
CA ARG A 74 -13.27 -3.94 -16.30
C ARG A 74 -13.75 -5.16 -17.10
N MET A 75 -13.62 -6.37 -16.54
CA MET A 75 -14.08 -7.60 -17.21
C MET A 75 -15.61 -7.63 -17.39
N LYS A 76 -16.38 -7.25 -16.35
CA LYS A 76 -17.85 -7.17 -16.44
C LYS A 76 -18.31 -6.21 -17.53
N LYS A 77 -17.66 -5.04 -17.64
CA LYS A 77 -17.95 -4.06 -18.70
C LYS A 77 -17.72 -4.64 -20.10
N ILE A 78 -16.62 -5.38 -20.30
CA ILE A 78 -16.30 -6.00 -21.60
C ILE A 78 -17.32 -7.09 -21.97
N GLN A 79 -17.70 -7.94 -21.01
CA GLN A 79 -18.72 -8.99 -21.24
C GLN A 79 -20.10 -8.39 -21.54
N GLY A 80 -20.51 -7.35 -20.82
CA GLY A 80 -21.78 -6.66 -21.06
C GLY A 80 -21.87 -6.01 -22.45
N VAL A 81 -20.75 -5.48 -22.97
CA VAL A 81 -20.69 -4.94 -24.35
C VAL A 81 -20.82 -6.04 -25.41
N ARG A 82 -20.22 -7.22 -25.18
CA ARG A 82 -20.29 -8.36 -26.11
C ARG A 82 -21.67 -9.00 -26.20
N SER A 83 -22.50 -8.86 -25.17
CA SER A 83 -23.88 -9.38 -25.15
C SER A 83 -24.93 -8.44 -25.77
N ILE A 84 -24.54 -7.23 -26.19
CA ILE A 84 -25.41 -6.24 -26.85
C ILE A 84 -25.20 -6.24 -28.38
N SER A 85 -24.13 -6.87 -28.86
CA SER A 85 -23.84 -7.11 -30.30
C SER A 85 -24.35 -8.47 -30.75
#